data_AF-A0A7Y6A8X5-F1
#
_entry.id   AF-A0A7Y6A8X5-F1
#
_cell.length_a   1.000
_cell.length_b   1.000
_cell.length_c   1.000
_cell.angle_alpha   90.00
_cell.angle_beta   90.00
_cell.angle_gamma   90.00
#
_symmetry.space_group_name_H-M   'P 1'
#
loop_
_entity.id
_entity.type
_entity.pdbx_description
1 polymer ?
#
loop_
_entity_poly.entity_id
_entity_poly.type
_entity_poly.pdbx_seq_one_letter_code
_entity_poly.pdbx_strand_id
1 'polypeptide(L)' 'MSHFGGGVPWWRVLRADGTHAPGLAEEGLRRLRAEGTPMRAGGTRVDMAKARWDGVSAEGP' A
#
# COMPACT_ATOMS: atom_id res chain seq x y z
N MET A 1 -6.00 16.49 -13.93
CA MET A 1 -5.29 15.19 -13.84
C MET A 1 -3.81 15.48 -13.69
N SER A 2 -3.10 14.77 -12.82
CA SER A 2 -1.66 14.96 -12.60
C SER A 2 -0.89 14.44 -13.82
N HIS A 3 -0.07 15.29 -14.44
CA HIS A 3 0.66 14.96 -15.68
C HIS A 3 1.73 13.87 -15.51
N PHE A 4 2.10 13.55 -14.26
CA PHE A 4 3.07 12.52 -13.91
C PHE A 4 2.63 11.83 -12.62
N GLY A 5 2.90 10.52 -12.49
CA GLY A 5 2.59 9.72 -11.28
C GLY A 5 1.77 8.45 -11.50
N GLY A 6 1.20 8.23 -12.70
CA GLY A 6 0.44 7.00 -12.99
C GLY A 6 1.32 5.73 -13.11
N GLY A 7 2.59 5.90 -13.50
CA GLY A 7 3.54 4.79 -13.67
C GLY A 7 4.29 4.36 -12.41
N VAL A 8 4.10 5.05 -11.29
CA VAL A 8 4.73 4.68 -10.00
C VAL A 8 3.75 3.88 -9.15
N PRO A 9 4.22 3.00 -8.23
CA PRO A 9 3.37 2.19 -7.37
C PRO A 9 2.73 3.01 -6.22
N TRP A 10 1.99 4.07 -6.56
CA TRP A 10 1.37 4.99 -5.62
C TRP A 10 0.44 4.27 -4.62
N TRP A 11 -0.14 3.13 -5.00
CA TRP A 11 -1.03 2.33 -4.14
C TRP A 11 -0.34 1.73 -2.91
N ARG A 12 1.00 1.73 -2.88
CA ARG A 12 1.82 1.32 -1.72
C ARG A 12 2.03 2.44 -0.70
N VAL A 13 1.66 3.67 -1.04
CA VAL A 13 1.75 4.83 -0.12
C VAL A 13 0.42 4.96 0.61
N LEU A 14 0.46 4.69 1.92
CA LEU A 14 -0.71 4.65 2.79
C LEU A 14 -0.59 5.68 3.90
N ARG A 15 -1.73 6.04 4.49
CA ARG A 15 -1.74 6.68 5.81
C ARG A 15 -1.17 5.71 6.85
N ALA A 16 -0.65 6.25 7.94
CA ALA A 16 -0.05 5.45 9.02
C ALA A 16 -1.03 4.42 9.64
N ASP A 17 -2.34 4.65 9.48
CA ASP A 17 -3.40 3.77 9.94
C ASP A 17 -3.73 2.61 8.96
N GLY A 18 -3.04 2.53 7.83
CA GLY A 18 -3.22 1.52 6.79
C GLY A 18 -4.36 1.81 5.80
N THR A 19 -4.92 3.03 5.79
CA THR A 19 -5.94 3.44 4.82
C THR A 19 -5.33 4.17 3.62
N HIS A 20 -5.96 4.03 2.45
CA HIS A 20 -5.69 4.91 1.31
C HIS A 20 -6.28 6.30 1.50
N ALA A 21 -5.76 7.25 0.73
CA ALA A 21 -6.38 8.55 0.58
C ALA A 21 -7.81 8.42 -0.03
N PRO A 22 -8.77 9.27 0.38
CA PRO A 22 -10.11 9.30 -0.21
C PRO A 22 -10.05 9.49 -1.74
N GLY A 23 -10.96 8.84 -2.47
CA GLY A 23 -11.03 8.89 -3.94
C GLY A 23 -10.07 7.96 -4.68
N LEU A 24 -9.08 7.37 -4.00
CA LEU A 24 -8.13 6.41 -4.57
C LEU A 24 -8.22 5.01 -3.93
N ALA A 25 -9.06 4.85 -2.92
CA ALA A 25 -9.11 3.65 -2.09
C ALA A 25 -9.52 2.39 -2.86
N GLU A 26 -10.48 2.48 -3.78
CA GLU A 26 -10.96 1.30 -4.50
C GLU A 26 -9.86 0.68 -5.38
N GLU A 27 -9.23 1.50 -6.23
CA GLU A 27 -8.14 1.04 -7.09
C GLU A 27 -6.89 0.65 -6.28
N GLY A 28 -6.58 1.42 -5.24
CA GLY A 28 -5.46 1.13 -4.35
C GLY A 28 -5.61 -0.23 -3.65
N LEU A 29 -6.78 -0.49 -3.08
CA LEU A 29 -7.08 -1.76 -2.42
C LEU A 29 -7.10 -2.93 -3.42
N ARG A 30 -7.63 -2.73 -4.63
CA ARG A 30 -7.60 -3.75 -5.68
C ARG A 30 -6.18 -4.20 -5.99
N ARG A 31 -5.26 -3.24 -6.17
CA ARG A 31 -3.84 -3.53 -6.46
C ARG A 31 -3.13 -4.20 -5.29
N LEU A 32 -3.31 -3.70 -4.07
CA LEU A 32 -2.69 -4.32 -2.89
C LEU A 32 -3.18 -5.75 -2.65
N ARG A 33 -4.47 -6.05 -2.90
CA ARG A 33 -4.99 -7.41 -2.83
C ARG A 33 -4.40 -8.31 -3.91
N ALA A 34 -4.24 -7.80 -5.13
CA ALA A 34 -3.57 -8.53 -6.21
C ALA A 34 -2.10 -8.86 -5.88
N GLU A 35 -1.44 -8.01 -5.09
CA GLU A 35 -0.09 -8.24 -4.56
C GLU A 35 -0.06 -9.15 -3.31
N GLY A 36 -1.21 -9.60 -2.80
CA GLY A 36 -1.28 -10.40 -1.58
C GLY A 36 -0.89 -9.63 -0.30
N THR A 37 -1.01 -8.30 -0.31
CA THR A 37 -0.64 -7.46 0.84
C THR A 37 -1.49 -7.83 2.06
N PRO A 38 -0.88 -8.04 3.24
CA PRO A 38 -1.63 -8.33 4.47
C PRO A 38 -2.67 -7.27 4.79
N MET A 39 -3.92 -7.69 4.96
CA MET A 39 -5.06 -6.82 5.30
C MET A 39 -5.56 -7.10 6.72
N ARG A 40 -6.13 -6.09 7.36
CA ARG A 40 -6.95 -6.25 8.57
C ARG A 40 -8.27 -6.93 8.24
N ALA A 41 -8.94 -7.43 9.28
CA ALA A 41 -10.31 -7.92 9.16
C ALA A 41 -11.21 -6.87 8.49
N GLY A 42 -12.02 -7.29 7.52
CA GLY A 42 -12.84 -6.39 6.69
C GLY A 42 -12.17 -5.90 5.40
N GLY A 43 -10.86 -6.11 5.21
CA GLY A 43 -10.20 -5.95 3.91
C GLY A 43 -10.10 -4.51 3.37
N THR A 44 -10.41 -3.51 4.18
CA THR A 44 -10.38 -2.08 3.84
C THR A 44 -9.14 -1.34 4.35
N ARG A 45 -8.35 -2.00 5.21
CA ARG A 45 -7.13 -1.45 5.82
C ARG A 45 -6.02 -2.46 5.72
N VAL A 46 -4.82 -1.99 5.41
CA VAL A 46 -3.60 -2.80 5.46
C VAL A 46 -3.19 -3.09 6.89
N ASP A 47 -2.72 -4.32 7.14
CA ASP A 47 -2.06 -4.65 8.39
C ASP A 47 -0.64 -4.08 8.40
N MET A 48 -0.52 -2.82 8.81
CA MET A 48 0.74 -2.09 8.82
C MET A 48 1.83 -2.74 9.69
N ALA A 49 1.46 -3.58 10.66
CA ALA A 49 2.45 -4.30 11.46
C ALA A 49 3.18 -5.38 10.66
N LYS A 50 2.53 -5.92 9.61
CA LYS A 50 3.08 -6.99 8.75
C LYS A 50 3.56 -6.48 7.40
N ALA A 51 2.94 -5.43 6.89
CA ALA A 51 3.13 -4.97 5.51
C ALA A 51 4.04 -3.74 5.37
N ARG A 52 4.41 -3.08 6.48
CA ARG A 52 5.27 -1.90 6.45
C ARG A 52 6.68 -2.28 6.00
N TRP A 53 7.22 -1.51 5.07
CA TRP A 53 8.66 -1.53 4.76
C TRP A 53 9.46 -0.89 5.89
N ASP A 54 10.48 -1.58 6.38
CA ASP A 54 11.32 -1.19 7.51
C ASP A 54 12.57 -0.39 7.10
N GLY A 55 12.84 -0.27 5.80
CA GLY A 55 13.99 0.48 5.28
C GLY A 55 15.31 -0.26 5.42
N VAL A 56 15.31 -1.51 5.88
CA VAL A 56 16.52 -2.31 6.00
C VAL A 56 16.80 -2.95 4.64
N SER A 57 17.89 -2.54 3.99
CA SER A 57 18.39 -3.28 2.83
C SER A 57 18.80 -4.67 3.30
N ALA A 58 18.36 -5.71 2.59
CA ALA A 58 18.98 -7.02 2.70
C ALA A 58 20.36 -6.95 2.03
N GLU A 59 21.31 -6.21 2.60
CA GLU A 59 22.72 -6.46 2.35
C GLU A 59 23.09 -7.69 3.19
N GLY A 60 23.07 -8.84 2.53
CA GLY A 60 23.80 -10.01 3.00
C GLY A 60 25.32 -9.77 2.87
N PRO A 61 26.14 -10.55 3.61
CA PRO A 61 27.59 -10.54 3.43
C PRO A 61 28.02 -10.93 2.01
#